data_AF-A0A961WK40-F1
#
_entry.id   AF-A0A961WK40-F1
#
_cell.length_a   1.000
_cell.length_b   1.000
_cell.length_c   1.000
_cell.angle_alpha   90.00
_cell.angle_beta   90.00
_cell.angle_gamma   90.00
#
_symmetry.space_group_name_H-M   'P 1'
#
loop_
_entity.id
_entity.type
_entity.pdbx_description
1 polymer ?
#
loop_
_entity_poly.entity_id
_entity_poly.type
_entity_poly.pdbx_seq_one_letter_code
_entity_poly.pdbx_strand_id
1 'polypeptide(L)'
;MTNKVDPSRAITFVYDGDCPLCTSAAMALRIKRDYGTLQLLNAREQRDHPVVRDLTGRGFDLDEGMAIIADGHIHHGPDALRFMARYGDARNPFMAATRSLYWSKTLAVITYPWLRGVRNWLLRRRGVDRIDNLALKDQPTFKPIFGEDWEMLPPVLRAHYANRPYTTDEVVVEGVLDVECHGIMRLLAPVLRLMRQIPARTEKSVPVTVRLRSDTDTRAYHFDRTFRFASGPYRFHSRMFPLGGDEVVEVMRFGFGCRMRYFWDGAKVVLQHRGYAVRVAGHYVPIPLGLMIGEGYAEEVAVDDEHFDMMTNIAHPWWGKIYGYKGRFRLTRRLDGT
;
A
#
# COMPACT_ATOMS: atom_id res chain seq x y z
N MET A 1 37.08 34.79 -13.10
CA MET A 1 35.77 35.31 -12.71
C MET A 1 35.28 34.49 -11.53
N THR A 2 35.27 35.10 -10.35
CA THR A 2 34.85 34.50 -9.08
C THR A 2 33.32 34.33 -9.10
N ASN A 3 32.83 33.09 -9.18
CA ASN A 3 31.41 32.79 -8.96
C ASN A 3 31.07 33.20 -7.52
N LYS A 4 30.37 34.32 -7.35
CA LYS A 4 29.73 34.68 -6.10
C LYS A 4 28.61 33.67 -5.85
N VAL A 5 28.78 32.83 -4.84
CA VAL A 5 27.71 32.00 -4.28
C VAL A 5 26.60 32.96 -3.85
N ASP A 6 25.40 32.81 -4.41
CA ASP A 6 24.23 33.56 -3.97
C ASP A 6 23.76 33.00 -2.62
N PRO A 7 23.90 33.75 -1.49
CA PRO A 7 23.51 33.28 -0.18
C PRO A 7 21.99 33.09 -0.01
N SER A 8 21.18 33.53 -0.98
CA SER A 8 19.72 33.34 -0.98
C SER A 8 19.26 31.97 -1.48
N ARG A 9 20.13 31.19 -2.13
CA ARG A 9 19.84 29.81 -2.57
C ARG A 9 20.25 28.80 -1.50
N ALA A 10 19.42 28.65 -0.48
CA ALA A 10 19.56 27.56 0.48
C ALA A 10 18.92 26.27 -0.07
N ILE A 11 19.64 25.15 -0.01
CA ILE A 11 19.10 23.83 -0.33
C ILE A 11 18.91 23.08 0.98
N THR A 12 17.71 22.61 1.25
CA THR A 12 17.43 21.81 2.45
C THR A 12 17.25 20.35 2.05
N PHE A 13 18.05 19.45 2.63
CA PHE A 13 17.91 18.02 2.47
C PHE A 13 17.29 17.41 3.73
N VAL A 14 16.05 16.95 3.61
CA VAL A 14 15.29 16.27 4.66
C VAL A 14 15.47 14.77 4.51
N TYR A 15 15.99 14.12 5.54
CA TYR A 15 16.34 12.71 5.51
C TYR A 15 15.99 12.00 6.82
N ASP A 16 15.97 10.67 6.77
CA ASP A 16 15.76 9.80 7.92
C ASP A 16 17.11 9.46 8.58
N GLY A 17 17.39 10.04 9.75
CA GLY A 17 18.67 9.85 10.44
C GLY A 17 18.94 8.43 10.95
N ASP A 18 17.90 7.63 11.19
CA ASP A 18 18.06 6.25 11.66
C ASP A 18 18.26 5.27 10.49
N CYS A 19 17.97 5.70 9.26
CA CYS A 19 18.22 4.93 8.05
C CYS A 19 19.69 5.06 7.60
N PRO A 20 20.47 3.96 7.57
CA PRO A 20 21.87 4.00 7.13
C PRO A 20 22.06 4.61 5.74
N LEU A 21 21.19 4.24 4.79
CA LEU A 21 21.28 4.71 3.41
C LEU A 21 21.04 6.22 3.32
N CYS A 22 20.07 6.74 4.09
CA CYS A 22 19.75 8.15 4.10
C CYS A 22 20.86 8.97 4.77
N THR A 23 21.40 8.49 5.89
CA THR A 23 22.52 9.14 6.59
C THR A 23 23.80 9.10 5.76
N SER A 24 24.10 7.98 5.08
CA SER A 24 25.21 7.93 4.11
C SER A 24 25.00 8.92 2.96
N ALA A 25 23.78 9.06 2.43
CA ALA A 25 23.48 10.06 1.41
C ALA A 25 23.68 11.49 1.95
N ALA A 26 23.22 11.80 3.17
CA ALA A 26 23.36 13.10 3.80
C ALA A 26 24.83 13.49 4.02
N MET A 27 25.66 12.56 4.49
CA MET A 27 27.10 12.79 4.68
C MET A 27 27.86 12.89 3.35
N ALA A 28 27.44 12.13 2.33
CA ALA A 28 28.06 12.12 1.02
C ALA A 28 27.67 13.32 0.16
N LEU A 29 26.50 13.92 0.41
CA LEU A 29 25.97 15.01 -0.39
C LEU A 29 26.81 16.27 -0.18
N ARG A 30 27.56 16.61 -1.23
CA ARG A 30 28.19 17.91 -1.39
C ARG A 30 27.58 18.54 -2.62
N ILE A 31 26.98 19.71 -2.46
CA ILE A 31 26.48 20.46 -3.60
C ILE A 31 27.67 21.17 -4.27
N LYS A 32 27.67 21.23 -5.61
CA LYS A 32 28.67 22.01 -6.34
C LYS A 32 28.70 23.44 -5.81
N ARG A 33 29.90 24.02 -5.69
CA ARG A 33 30.13 25.37 -5.12
C ARG A 33 29.23 26.46 -5.71
N ASP A 34 28.71 26.27 -6.92
CA ASP A 34 27.87 27.22 -7.65
C ASP A 34 26.38 27.22 -7.26
N TYR A 35 25.90 26.28 -6.43
CA TYR A 35 24.46 26.09 -6.19
C TYR A 35 23.94 26.52 -4.82
N GLY A 36 24.82 26.90 -3.87
CA GLY A 36 24.42 27.47 -2.57
C GLY A 36 24.79 26.64 -1.33
N THR A 37 24.20 26.98 -0.18
CA THR A 37 24.46 26.34 1.13
C THR A 37 23.53 25.15 1.36
N LEU A 38 24.10 23.99 1.65
CA LEU A 38 23.34 22.78 1.98
C LEU A 38 23.01 22.74 3.48
N GLN A 39 21.73 22.70 3.82
CA GLN A 39 21.22 22.44 5.15
C GLN A 39 20.73 20.99 5.23
N LEU A 40 21.24 20.24 6.21
CA LEU A 40 20.78 18.88 6.49
C LEU A 40 19.73 18.92 7.60
N LEU A 41 18.63 18.21 7.41
CA LEU A 41 17.52 18.17 8.35
C LEU A 41 17.11 16.72 8.62
N ASN A 42 17.35 16.24 9.84
CA ASN A 42 16.90 14.93 10.27
C ASN A 42 15.41 15.00 10.63
N ALA A 43 14.55 14.34 9.83
CA ALA A 43 13.11 14.32 10.01
C ALA A 43 12.65 13.72 11.35
N ARG A 44 13.49 12.91 12.01
CA ARG A 44 13.16 12.28 13.30
C ARG A 44 13.31 13.24 14.47
N GLU A 45 14.35 14.06 14.44
CA GLU A 45 14.68 15.02 15.50
C GLU A 45 13.92 16.35 15.34
N GLN A 46 13.63 16.74 14.09
CA GLN A 46 13.16 18.08 13.75
C GLN A 46 11.75 18.06 13.15
N ARG A 47 10.83 17.32 13.79
CA ARG A 47 9.45 17.10 13.30
C ARG A 47 8.65 18.40 13.14
N ASP A 48 8.84 19.36 14.05
CA ASP A 48 8.13 20.64 14.05
C ASP A 48 8.77 21.72 13.16
N HIS A 49 9.88 21.39 12.48
CA HIS A 49 10.55 22.34 11.61
C HIS A 49 9.63 22.80 10.47
N PRO A 50 9.59 24.09 10.10
CA PRO A 50 8.66 24.62 9.09
C PRO A 50 8.68 23.85 7.76
N VAL A 51 9.87 23.41 7.33
CA VAL A 51 10.05 22.60 6.10
C VAL A 51 9.40 21.22 6.21
N VAL A 52 9.48 20.57 7.38
CA VAL A 52 8.83 19.25 7.60
C VAL A 52 7.32 19.43 7.64
N ARG A 53 6.85 20.49 8.30
CA ARG A 53 5.42 20.83 8.33
C ARG A 53 4.87 21.14 6.94
N ASP A 54 5.61 21.85 6.09
CA ASP A 54 5.23 22.10 4.69
C ASP A 54 5.17 20.79 3.88
N LEU A 55 6.17 19.92 4.03
CA LEU A 55 6.18 18.60 3.40
C LEU A 55 4.97 17.77 3.81
N THR A 56 4.68 17.69 5.11
CA THR A 56 3.51 17.00 5.66
C THR A 56 2.21 17.61 5.14
N GLY A 57 2.07 18.94 5.20
CA GLY A 57 0.86 19.65 4.75
C GLY A 57 0.57 19.47 3.26
N ARG A 58 1.62 19.19 2.46
CA ARG A 58 1.51 18.87 1.03
C ARG A 58 1.40 17.37 0.73
N GLY A 59 1.32 16.51 1.76
CA GLY A 59 1.16 15.06 1.62
C GLY A 59 2.44 14.32 1.22
N PHE A 60 3.62 14.93 1.37
CA PHE A 60 4.89 14.24 1.13
C PHE A 60 5.24 13.33 2.30
N ASP A 61 5.42 12.06 1.97
CA ASP A 61 5.56 10.99 2.92
C ASP A 61 7.02 10.58 3.14
N LEU A 62 7.55 10.95 4.30
CA LEU A 62 8.96 10.76 4.64
C LEU A 62 9.30 9.30 4.96
N ASP A 63 8.32 8.42 5.18
CA ASP A 63 8.56 6.97 5.26
C ASP A 63 8.78 6.34 3.89
N GLU A 64 8.23 6.95 2.85
CA GLU A 64 8.33 6.47 1.46
C GLU A 64 9.48 7.13 0.68
N GLY A 65 10.11 8.18 1.22
CA GLY A 65 11.30 8.79 0.62
C GLY A 65 11.98 9.90 1.42
N MET A 66 13.11 10.37 0.88
CA MET A 66 13.81 11.57 1.32
C MET A 66 13.38 12.77 0.46
N ALA A 67 13.52 14.00 0.95
CA ALA A 67 13.11 15.20 0.24
C ALA A 67 14.24 16.23 0.13
N ILE A 68 14.37 16.87 -1.04
CA ILE A 68 15.25 18.02 -1.26
C ILE A 68 14.40 19.21 -1.64
N ILE A 69 14.58 20.32 -0.95
CA ILE A 69 13.95 21.60 -1.24
C ILE A 69 15.02 22.50 -1.87
N ALA A 70 14.79 22.93 -3.10
CA ALA A 70 15.69 23.80 -3.84
C ALA A 70 14.89 24.73 -4.75
N ASP A 71 15.23 26.03 -4.78
CA ASP A 71 14.57 27.05 -5.60
C ASP A 71 13.02 27.02 -5.49
N GLY A 72 12.49 26.81 -4.28
CA GLY A 72 11.04 26.72 -4.02
C GLY A 72 10.36 25.43 -4.50
N HIS A 73 11.12 24.48 -5.08
CA HIS A 73 10.61 23.20 -5.55
C HIS A 73 10.93 22.07 -4.58
N ILE A 74 10.00 21.13 -4.44
CA ILE A 74 10.16 19.92 -3.63
C ILE A 74 10.46 18.74 -4.54
N HIS A 75 11.61 18.13 -4.31
CA HIS A 75 12.02 16.89 -4.96
C HIS A 75 11.92 15.75 -3.95
N HIS A 76 10.98 14.82 -4.13
CA HIS A 76 10.74 13.72 -3.20
C HIS A 76 11.09 12.36 -3.81
N GLY A 77 11.69 11.47 -3.01
CA GLY A 77 12.01 10.10 -3.38
C GLY A 77 12.91 10.00 -4.63
N PRO A 78 12.44 9.41 -5.76
CA PRO A 78 13.25 9.28 -6.97
C PRO A 78 13.71 10.64 -7.51
N ASP A 79 12.92 11.70 -7.37
CA ASP A 79 13.32 13.03 -7.85
C ASP A 79 14.41 13.67 -6.98
N ALA A 80 14.46 13.35 -5.67
CA ALA A 80 15.56 13.75 -4.81
C ALA A 80 16.88 13.11 -5.26
N LEU A 81 16.86 11.81 -5.59
CA LEU A 81 18.04 11.10 -6.11
C LEU A 81 18.51 11.67 -7.45
N ARG A 82 17.57 12.04 -8.33
CA ARG A 82 17.88 12.72 -9.60
C ARG A 82 18.48 14.11 -9.39
N PHE A 83 17.96 14.86 -8.42
CA PHE A 83 18.52 16.14 -8.03
C PHE A 83 19.98 15.97 -7.58
N MET A 84 20.24 15.00 -6.68
CA MET A 84 21.59 14.69 -6.23
C MET A 84 22.51 14.25 -7.37
N ALA A 85 22.04 13.40 -8.28
CA ALA A 85 22.81 12.97 -9.45
C ALA A 85 23.23 14.14 -10.37
N ARG A 86 22.39 15.17 -10.49
CA ARG A 86 22.62 16.32 -11.38
C ARG A 86 23.50 17.40 -10.73
N TYR A 87 23.24 17.73 -9.48
CA TYR A 87 23.81 18.89 -8.80
C TYR A 87 24.85 18.54 -7.72
N GLY A 88 24.90 17.28 -7.31
CA GLY A 88 25.90 16.78 -6.38
C GLY A 88 27.29 16.67 -7.01
N ASP A 89 28.31 16.85 -6.18
CA ASP A 89 29.71 16.66 -6.54
C ASP A 89 30.06 15.17 -6.49
N ALA A 90 30.58 14.62 -7.59
CA ALA A 90 30.81 13.19 -7.78
C ALA A 90 32.18 12.72 -7.25
N ARG A 91 32.66 13.31 -6.14
CA ARG A 91 33.99 12.99 -5.58
C ARG A 91 34.04 11.67 -4.79
N ASN A 92 32.91 11.04 -4.53
CA ASN A 92 32.83 9.79 -3.76
C ASN A 92 32.12 8.69 -4.58
N PRO A 93 32.42 7.40 -4.31
CA PRO A 93 31.86 6.28 -5.08
C PRO A 93 30.33 6.20 -4.99
N PHE A 94 29.74 6.60 -3.86
CA PHE A 94 28.29 6.66 -3.68
C PHE A 94 27.63 7.64 -4.67
N MET A 95 28.18 8.85 -4.81
CA MET A 95 27.70 9.87 -5.72
C MET A 95 27.98 9.50 -7.18
N ALA A 96 29.07 8.81 -7.48
CA ALA A 96 29.34 8.28 -8.81
C ALA A 96 28.28 7.23 -9.22
N ALA A 97 27.96 6.28 -8.32
CA ALA A 97 26.90 5.30 -8.55
C ALA A 97 25.52 5.96 -8.70
N THR A 98 25.19 6.91 -7.81
CA THR A 98 23.94 7.67 -7.86
C THR A 98 23.81 8.42 -9.19
N ARG A 99 24.89 9.07 -9.66
CA ARG A 99 24.91 9.77 -10.94
C ARG A 99 24.68 8.83 -12.12
N SER A 100 25.28 7.64 -12.12
CA SER A 100 25.08 6.64 -13.17
C SER A 100 23.65 6.11 -13.21
N LEU A 101 23.09 5.74 -12.05
CA LEU A 101 21.79 5.09 -11.97
C LEU A 101 20.61 6.05 -12.18
N TYR A 102 20.74 7.29 -11.69
CA TYR A 102 19.65 8.27 -11.65
C TYR A 102 19.81 9.40 -12.67
N TRP A 103 20.63 9.22 -13.72
CA TRP A 103 20.70 10.17 -14.82
C TRP A 103 19.41 10.21 -15.65
N SER A 104 18.74 9.05 -15.80
CA SER A 104 17.47 8.91 -16.52
C SER A 104 16.27 8.90 -15.57
N LYS A 105 15.20 9.61 -15.95
CA LYS A 105 13.92 9.61 -15.23
C LYS A 105 13.34 8.20 -15.12
N THR A 106 13.40 7.43 -16.21
CA THR A 106 12.86 6.07 -16.26
C THR A 106 13.61 5.13 -15.34
N LEU A 107 14.94 5.17 -15.35
CA LEU A 107 15.77 4.35 -14.46
C LEU A 107 15.53 4.69 -12.99
N ALA A 108 15.38 5.98 -12.67
CA ALA A 108 15.06 6.42 -11.31
C ALA A 108 13.76 5.80 -10.80
N VAL A 109 12.70 5.86 -11.61
CA VAL A 109 11.40 5.26 -11.24
C VAL A 109 11.54 3.74 -11.07
N ILE A 110 12.19 3.05 -12.01
CA ILE A 110 12.32 1.59 -11.96
C ILE A 110 13.13 1.11 -10.75
N THR A 111 14.25 1.77 -10.46
CA THR A 111 15.21 1.32 -9.44
C THR A 111 14.85 1.77 -8.02
N TYR A 112 14.10 2.87 -7.88
CA TYR A 112 13.78 3.45 -6.58
C TYR A 112 13.06 2.50 -5.61
N PRO A 113 12.04 1.71 -6.01
CA PRO A 113 11.40 0.78 -5.09
C PRO A 113 12.34 -0.28 -4.51
N TRP A 114 13.42 -0.64 -5.21
CA TRP A 114 14.45 -1.54 -4.68
C TRP A 114 15.21 -0.87 -3.55
N LEU A 115 15.69 0.36 -3.76
CA LEU A 115 16.37 1.16 -2.73
C LEU A 115 15.47 1.35 -1.50
N ARG A 116 14.19 1.68 -1.74
CA ARG A 116 13.17 1.79 -0.68
C ARG A 116 12.97 0.46 0.06
N GLY A 117 12.96 -0.66 -0.65
CA GLY A 117 12.92 -1.99 -0.06
C GLY A 117 14.10 -2.27 0.87
N VAL A 118 15.32 -1.91 0.45
CA VAL A 118 16.52 -2.02 1.29
C VAL A 118 16.44 -1.08 2.51
N ARG A 119 16.00 0.17 2.33
CA ARG A 119 15.73 1.11 3.43
C ARG A 119 14.79 0.49 4.46
N ASN A 120 13.64 -0.01 4.02
CA ASN A 120 12.62 -0.58 4.89
C ASN A 120 13.12 -1.83 5.62
N TRP A 121 13.91 -2.68 4.94
CA TRP A 121 14.52 -3.83 5.57
C TRP A 121 15.55 -3.45 6.65
N LEU A 122 16.41 -2.45 6.38
CA LEU A 122 17.40 -1.96 7.34
C LEU A 122 16.74 -1.36 8.59
N LEU A 123 15.68 -0.55 8.40
CA LEU A 123 14.93 0.05 9.51
C LEU A 123 14.28 -1.04 10.37
N ARG A 124 13.60 -2.00 9.74
CA ARG A 124 12.99 -3.14 10.43
C ARG A 124 14.01 -3.95 11.23
N ARG A 125 15.18 -4.23 10.65
CA ARG A 125 16.25 -4.96 11.33
C ARG A 125 16.80 -4.22 12.55
N ARG A 126 16.77 -2.89 12.53
CA ARG A 126 17.18 -2.04 13.65
C ARG A 126 16.08 -1.83 14.70
N GLY A 127 14.86 -2.32 14.47
CA GLY A 127 13.72 -2.09 15.36
C GLY A 127 13.31 -0.61 15.40
N VAL A 128 13.53 0.12 14.30
CA VAL A 128 13.22 1.54 14.20
C VAL A 128 11.82 1.72 13.63
N ASP A 129 10.99 2.45 14.36
CA ASP A 129 9.62 2.77 13.95
C ASP A 129 9.57 3.72 12.74
N ARG A 130 8.41 3.71 12.09
CA ARG A 130 8.04 4.67 11.05
C ARG A 130 8.05 6.11 11.58
N ILE A 131 8.47 7.04 10.73
CA ILE A 131 8.45 8.48 11.03
C ILE A 131 7.01 8.94 11.24
N ASP A 132 6.12 8.44 10.38
CA ASP A 132 4.68 8.71 10.34
C ASP A 132 4.35 10.21 10.33
N ASN A 133 5.06 10.97 9.48
CA ASN A 133 4.88 12.42 9.38
C ASN A 133 3.49 12.83 8.88
N LEU A 134 2.74 11.89 8.30
CA LEU A 134 1.36 12.07 7.85
C LEU A 134 0.32 11.58 8.88
N ALA A 135 0.75 11.16 10.08
CA ALA A 135 -0.12 10.67 11.15
C ALA A 135 -1.07 9.54 10.70
N LEU A 136 -0.58 8.62 9.87
CA LEU A 136 -1.40 7.54 9.32
C LEU A 136 -1.81 6.53 10.39
N LYS A 137 -1.06 6.39 11.48
CA LYS A 137 -1.45 5.55 12.63
C LYS A 137 -2.73 6.04 13.31
N ASP A 138 -3.11 7.29 13.11
CA ASP A 138 -4.22 7.91 13.83
C ASP A 138 -5.57 7.71 13.13
N GLN A 139 -5.58 7.17 11.90
CA GLN A 139 -6.82 6.94 11.15
C GLN A 139 -6.86 5.58 10.43
N PRO A 140 -8.06 4.98 10.28
CA PRO A 140 -8.22 3.73 9.54
C PRO A 140 -7.74 3.83 8.10
N THR A 141 -7.17 2.74 7.59
CA THR A 141 -6.66 2.65 6.21
C THR A 141 -7.73 3.02 5.18
N PHE A 142 -8.97 2.61 5.43
CA PHE A 142 -10.11 2.78 4.53
C PHE A 142 -10.87 4.10 4.72
N LYS A 143 -10.62 4.86 5.80
CA LYS A 143 -11.26 6.17 5.98
C LYS A 143 -11.01 7.13 4.80
N PRO A 144 -9.77 7.36 4.33
CA PRO A 144 -9.54 8.20 3.16
C PRO A 144 -10.03 7.56 1.83
N ILE A 145 -10.24 6.24 1.80
CA ILE A 145 -10.76 5.53 0.61
C ILE A 145 -12.25 5.80 0.44
N PHE A 146 -13.02 5.70 1.53
CA PHE A 146 -14.44 6.05 1.55
C PHE A 146 -14.69 7.57 1.61
N GLY A 147 -13.70 8.35 2.04
CA GLY A 147 -13.78 9.81 2.07
C GLY A 147 -14.91 10.30 2.98
N GLU A 148 -15.78 11.14 2.43
CA GLU A 148 -16.94 11.70 3.13
C GLU A 148 -17.96 10.62 3.55
N ASP A 149 -18.01 9.49 2.82
CA ASP A 149 -18.94 8.40 3.09
C ASP A 149 -18.58 7.59 4.34
N TRP A 150 -17.35 7.71 4.87
CA TRP A 150 -16.87 6.91 5.99
C TRP A 150 -17.78 7.01 7.22
N GLU A 151 -18.29 8.21 7.54
CA GLU A 151 -19.14 8.43 8.71
C GLU A 151 -20.59 7.95 8.47
N MET A 152 -20.97 7.71 7.21
CA MET A 152 -22.28 7.16 6.83
C MET A 152 -22.30 5.62 6.84
N LEU A 153 -21.12 4.97 6.92
CA LEU A 153 -21.05 3.53 6.98
C LEU A 153 -21.72 3.01 8.27
N PRO A 154 -22.55 1.95 8.16
CA PRO A 154 -23.09 1.27 9.33
C PRO A 154 -22.00 0.81 10.30
N PRO A 155 -22.26 0.76 11.62
CA PRO A 155 -21.24 0.47 12.63
C PRO A 155 -20.44 -0.81 12.36
N VAL A 156 -21.10 -1.89 11.92
CA VAL A 156 -20.45 -3.17 11.59
C VAL A 156 -19.43 -3.04 10.45
N LEU A 157 -19.75 -2.28 9.40
CA LEU A 157 -18.88 -2.09 8.24
C LEU A 157 -17.74 -1.12 8.58
N ARG A 158 -18.03 -0.07 9.35
CA ARG A 158 -17.00 0.84 9.84
C ARG A 158 -15.97 0.12 10.71
N ALA A 159 -16.43 -0.77 11.61
CA ALA A 159 -15.55 -1.61 12.42
C ALA A 159 -14.80 -2.66 11.58
N HIS A 160 -15.43 -3.24 10.55
CA HIS A 160 -14.78 -4.15 9.60
C HIS A 160 -13.55 -3.49 8.93
N TYR A 161 -13.67 -2.21 8.56
CA TYR A 161 -12.62 -1.45 7.86
C TYR A 161 -11.70 -0.62 8.78
N ALA A 162 -11.78 -0.79 10.10
CA ALA A 162 -11.19 0.14 11.06
C ALA A 162 -9.66 0.04 11.25
N ASN A 163 -8.99 -1.00 10.75
CA ASN A 163 -7.56 -1.17 11.03
C ASN A 163 -6.70 -0.02 10.49
N ARG A 164 -5.80 0.47 11.36
CA ARG A 164 -4.90 1.59 11.08
C ARG A 164 -3.54 1.05 10.64
N PRO A 165 -2.87 1.66 9.65
CA PRO A 165 -1.53 1.22 9.22
C PRO A 165 -0.50 1.40 10.35
N TYR A 166 0.58 0.62 10.32
CA TYR A 166 1.68 0.70 11.29
C TYR A 166 1.29 0.43 12.75
N THR A 167 0.22 -0.33 12.96
CA THR A 167 -0.25 -0.78 14.28
C THR A 167 -0.28 -2.32 14.33
N THR A 168 -0.70 -2.86 15.47
CA THR A 168 -1.02 -4.28 15.66
C THR A 168 -2.53 -4.54 15.62
N ASP A 169 -3.31 -3.62 15.03
CA ASP A 169 -4.77 -3.71 14.96
C ASP A 169 -5.18 -5.05 14.31
N GLU A 170 -6.12 -5.76 14.95
CA GLU A 170 -6.72 -6.99 14.44
C GLU A 170 -8.23 -6.96 14.64
N VAL A 171 -8.95 -7.11 13.53
CA VAL A 171 -10.41 -7.31 13.49
C VAL A 171 -10.68 -8.73 12.99
N VAL A 172 -11.64 -9.41 13.62
CA VAL A 172 -12.01 -10.79 13.24
C VAL A 172 -13.50 -10.84 12.96
N VAL A 173 -13.85 -11.39 11.81
CA VAL A 173 -15.23 -11.71 11.45
C VAL A 173 -15.35 -13.20 11.16
N GLU A 174 -16.44 -13.81 11.61
CA GLU A 174 -16.72 -15.23 11.42
C GLU A 174 -18.07 -15.40 10.77
N GLY A 175 -18.16 -16.31 9.81
CA GLY A 175 -19.36 -16.45 9.00
C GLY A 175 -19.48 -17.80 8.35
N VAL A 176 -20.57 -17.96 7.61
CA VAL A 176 -20.87 -19.16 6.84
C VAL A 176 -21.13 -18.75 5.40
N LEU A 177 -20.39 -19.34 4.46
CA LEU A 177 -20.45 -19.02 3.03
C LEU A 177 -20.91 -20.21 2.19
N ASP A 178 -21.73 -19.92 1.20
CA ASP A 178 -21.90 -20.79 0.04
C ASP A 178 -20.86 -20.40 -1.00
N VAL A 179 -19.94 -21.31 -1.31
CA VAL A 179 -18.89 -21.11 -2.32
C VAL A 179 -19.28 -21.85 -3.59
N GLU A 180 -19.19 -21.17 -4.73
CA GLU A 180 -19.49 -21.74 -6.04
C GLU A 180 -18.34 -21.49 -7.02
N CYS A 181 -18.01 -22.52 -7.78
CA CYS A 181 -16.94 -22.50 -8.77
C CYS A 181 -17.42 -23.25 -10.02
N HIS A 182 -17.31 -22.61 -11.18
CA HIS A 182 -17.87 -23.11 -12.44
C HIS A 182 -16.84 -23.07 -13.57
N GLY A 183 -17.12 -23.85 -14.63
CA GLY A 183 -16.40 -23.78 -15.91
C GLY A 183 -14.88 -23.86 -15.77
N ILE A 184 -14.19 -22.89 -16.38
CA ILE A 184 -12.73 -22.84 -16.48
C ILE A 184 -12.03 -22.78 -15.10
N MET A 185 -12.66 -22.17 -14.09
CA MET A 185 -12.09 -22.11 -12.74
C MET A 185 -11.96 -23.49 -12.09
N ARG A 186 -12.90 -24.42 -12.38
CA ARG A 186 -12.79 -25.81 -11.90
C ARG A 186 -11.65 -26.55 -12.57
N LEU A 187 -11.38 -26.29 -13.85
CA LEU A 187 -10.25 -26.87 -14.58
C LEU A 187 -8.92 -26.36 -14.03
N LEU A 188 -8.85 -25.07 -13.68
CA LEU A 188 -7.65 -24.44 -13.10
C LEU A 188 -7.48 -24.70 -11.59
N ALA A 189 -8.43 -25.37 -10.94
CA ALA A 189 -8.40 -25.64 -9.51
C ALA A 189 -7.10 -26.25 -8.96
N PRO A 190 -6.44 -27.25 -9.60
CA PRO A 190 -5.18 -27.77 -9.08
C PRO A 190 -4.05 -26.72 -9.08
N VAL A 191 -4.00 -25.87 -10.12
CA VAL A 191 -3.02 -24.78 -10.24
C VAL A 191 -3.30 -23.71 -9.19
N LEU A 192 -4.55 -23.27 -9.04
CA LEU A 192 -4.96 -22.29 -8.04
C LEU A 192 -4.71 -22.79 -6.61
N ARG A 193 -4.96 -24.07 -6.35
CA ARG A 193 -4.64 -24.71 -5.07
C ARG A 193 -3.13 -24.72 -4.80
N LEU A 194 -2.32 -25.12 -5.78
CA LEU A 194 -0.86 -25.10 -5.67
C LEU A 194 -0.35 -23.68 -5.37
N MET A 195 -0.94 -22.69 -6.05
CA MET A 195 -0.58 -21.29 -5.83
C MET A 195 -1.15 -20.71 -4.53
N ARG A 196 -2.06 -21.42 -3.83
CA ARG A 196 -2.84 -20.94 -2.68
C ARG A 196 -3.58 -19.62 -2.99
N GLN A 197 -4.24 -19.60 -4.15
CA GLN A 197 -5.08 -18.51 -4.61
C GLN A 197 -6.51 -18.64 -4.03
N ILE A 198 -7.51 -18.09 -4.71
CA ILE A 198 -8.91 -18.28 -4.34
C ILE A 198 -9.28 -19.77 -4.32
N PRO A 199 -10.12 -20.23 -3.37
CA PRO A 199 -10.49 -21.63 -3.29
C PRO A 199 -11.45 -22.00 -4.42
N ALA A 200 -10.92 -22.61 -5.48
CA ALA A 200 -11.69 -23.06 -6.64
C ALA A 200 -12.48 -24.35 -6.36
N ARG A 201 -13.48 -24.28 -5.48
CA ARG A 201 -14.36 -25.40 -5.08
C ARG A 201 -15.81 -24.93 -4.98
N THR A 202 -16.73 -25.89 -5.02
CA THR A 202 -18.15 -25.66 -4.76
C THR A 202 -18.55 -26.42 -3.51
N GLU A 203 -19.00 -25.71 -2.48
CA GLU A 203 -19.44 -26.27 -1.22
C GLU A 203 -20.38 -25.27 -0.53
N LYS A 204 -21.46 -25.78 0.07
CA LYS A 204 -22.43 -24.95 0.79
C LYS A 204 -22.14 -24.94 2.28
N SER A 205 -22.58 -23.88 2.95
CA SER A 205 -22.48 -23.75 4.40
C SER A 205 -21.07 -23.92 4.95
N VAL A 206 -20.07 -23.37 4.25
CA VAL A 206 -18.66 -23.46 4.64
C VAL A 206 -18.38 -22.45 5.75
N PRO A 207 -17.96 -22.88 6.96
CA PRO A 207 -17.54 -21.96 8.00
C PRO A 207 -16.24 -21.24 7.61
N VAL A 208 -16.22 -19.92 7.77
CA VAL A 208 -15.08 -19.08 7.42
C VAL A 208 -14.72 -18.16 8.57
N THR A 209 -13.43 -18.14 8.93
CA THR A 209 -12.86 -17.12 9.80
C THR A 209 -12.02 -16.18 8.95
N VAL A 210 -12.30 -14.89 9.04
CA VAL A 210 -11.57 -13.81 8.40
C VAL A 210 -10.81 -13.05 9.49
N ARG A 211 -9.49 -12.91 9.32
CA ARG A 211 -8.66 -12.05 10.17
C ARG A 211 -8.12 -10.91 9.34
N LEU A 212 -8.47 -9.70 9.74
CA LEU A 212 -8.06 -8.44 9.15
C LEU A 212 -6.98 -7.86 10.06
N ARG A 213 -5.77 -7.67 9.53
CA ARG A 213 -4.60 -7.31 10.35
C ARG A 213 -3.82 -6.14 9.77
N SER A 214 -3.27 -5.32 10.66
CA SER A 214 -2.23 -4.37 10.34
C SER A 214 -0.83 -4.96 10.59
N ASP A 215 0.17 -4.35 9.95
CA ASP A 215 1.58 -4.56 10.24
C ASP A 215 2.18 -3.26 10.80
N THR A 216 3.12 -3.36 11.75
CA THR A 216 3.88 -2.21 12.27
C THR A 216 4.80 -1.59 11.22
N ASP A 217 5.26 -2.41 10.26
CA ASP A 217 6.30 -2.02 9.32
C ASP A 217 5.74 -1.60 7.96
N THR A 218 4.48 -1.88 7.65
CA THR A 218 3.92 -1.62 6.31
C THR A 218 2.49 -1.07 6.38
N ARG A 219 2.06 -0.42 5.30
CA ARG A 219 0.64 -0.01 5.12
C ARG A 219 -0.26 -1.13 4.63
N ALA A 220 0.24 -2.36 4.59
CA ALA A 220 -0.54 -3.45 4.09
C ALA A 220 -1.70 -3.72 5.04
N TYR A 221 -2.92 -3.73 4.50
CA TYR A 221 -4.08 -4.26 5.18
C TYR A 221 -4.19 -5.74 4.84
N HIS A 222 -3.92 -6.61 5.81
CA HIS A 222 -3.82 -8.06 5.60
C HIS A 222 -5.20 -8.69 5.68
N PHE A 223 -5.57 -9.44 4.64
CA PHE A 223 -6.84 -10.14 4.57
C PHE A 223 -6.60 -11.65 4.54
N ASP A 224 -6.76 -12.29 5.70
CA ASP A 224 -6.48 -13.71 5.92
C ASP A 224 -7.77 -14.50 6.14
N ARG A 225 -8.19 -15.23 5.11
CA ARG A 225 -9.42 -16.02 5.09
C ARG A 225 -9.08 -17.48 5.31
N THR A 226 -9.68 -18.10 6.32
CA THR A 226 -9.59 -19.55 6.56
C THR A 226 -10.96 -20.19 6.34
N PHE A 227 -11.09 -20.92 5.24
CA PHE A 227 -12.27 -21.68 4.88
C PHE A 227 -12.17 -23.10 5.44
N ARG A 228 -13.19 -23.58 6.14
CA ARG A 228 -13.23 -24.93 6.72
C ARG A 228 -14.07 -25.86 5.84
N PHE A 229 -13.53 -26.22 4.67
CA PHE A 229 -14.17 -27.20 3.79
C PHE A 229 -14.17 -28.61 4.42
N ALA A 230 -15.10 -29.46 4.00
CA ALA A 230 -15.15 -30.87 4.42
C ALA A 230 -13.84 -31.63 4.11
N SER A 231 -13.14 -31.24 3.03
CA SER A 231 -11.84 -31.81 2.65
C SER A 231 -10.65 -31.33 3.49
N GLY A 232 -10.89 -30.43 4.46
CA GLY A 232 -9.86 -29.81 5.29
C GLY A 232 -9.77 -28.29 5.10
N PRO A 233 -9.05 -27.60 5.99
CA PRO A 233 -8.96 -26.14 5.98
C PRO A 233 -8.16 -25.61 4.78
N TYR A 234 -8.65 -24.52 4.20
CA TYR A 234 -7.98 -23.79 3.13
C TYR A 234 -7.75 -22.34 3.56
N ARG A 235 -6.49 -21.91 3.56
CA ARG A 235 -6.11 -20.54 3.91
C ARG A 235 -5.79 -19.74 2.66
N PHE A 236 -6.50 -18.64 2.47
CA PHE A 236 -6.29 -17.67 1.41
C PHE A 236 -5.90 -16.31 2.01
N HIS A 237 -4.63 -15.94 1.83
CA HIS A 237 -4.06 -14.71 2.35
C HIS A 237 -3.73 -13.75 1.20
N SER A 238 -4.14 -12.49 1.38
CA SER A 238 -3.80 -11.39 0.48
C SER A 238 -3.46 -10.13 1.28
N ARG A 239 -2.94 -9.12 0.59
CA ARG A 239 -2.59 -7.82 1.17
C ARG A 239 -3.15 -6.71 0.32
N MET A 240 -3.93 -5.82 0.92
CA MET A 240 -4.52 -4.67 0.28
C MET A 240 -3.63 -3.45 0.47
N PHE A 241 -3.46 -2.68 -0.60
CA PHE A 241 -2.73 -1.42 -0.59
C PHE A 241 -3.59 -0.33 -1.25
N PRO A 242 -3.84 0.80 -0.55
CA PRO A 242 -4.46 1.96 -1.17
C PRO A 242 -3.59 2.48 -2.33
N LEU A 243 -4.21 2.82 -3.46
CA LEU A 243 -3.54 3.43 -4.61
C LEU A 243 -3.78 4.95 -4.70
N GLY A 244 -4.63 5.49 -3.83
CA GLY A 244 -5.09 6.89 -3.84
C GLY A 244 -6.55 6.98 -4.28
N GLY A 245 -7.25 8.00 -3.78
CA GLY A 245 -8.70 8.11 -3.98
C GLY A 245 -9.43 6.88 -3.44
N ASP A 246 -10.37 6.37 -4.23
CA ASP A 246 -11.23 5.23 -3.90
C ASP A 246 -10.70 3.87 -4.40
N GLU A 247 -9.44 3.81 -4.85
CA GLU A 247 -8.84 2.60 -5.40
C GLU A 247 -7.92 1.85 -4.43
N VAL A 248 -8.06 0.53 -4.43
CA VAL A 248 -7.23 -0.41 -3.66
C VAL A 248 -6.78 -1.55 -4.55
N VAL A 249 -5.52 -1.97 -4.40
CA VAL A 249 -5.02 -3.22 -5.01
C VAL A 249 -4.92 -4.32 -3.96
N GLU A 250 -5.67 -5.39 -4.13
CA GLU A 250 -5.53 -6.63 -3.36
C GLU A 250 -4.47 -7.51 -4.03
N VAL A 251 -3.33 -7.67 -3.38
CA VAL A 251 -2.18 -8.45 -3.86
C VAL A 251 -2.19 -9.83 -3.22
N MET A 252 -2.43 -10.84 -4.04
CA MET A 252 -2.33 -12.25 -3.69
C MET A 252 -0.88 -12.78 -3.81
N ARG A 253 -0.70 -14.09 -3.61
CA ARG A 253 0.61 -14.75 -3.73
C ARG A 253 1.16 -14.62 -5.16
N PHE A 254 2.49 -14.64 -5.27
CA PHE A 254 3.23 -14.41 -6.51
C PHE A 254 3.05 -13.01 -7.13
N GLY A 255 2.44 -12.07 -6.40
CA GLY A 255 2.32 -10.68 -6.81
C GLY A 255 1.14 -10.40 -7.73
N PHE A 256 0.28 -11.38 -8.03
CA PHE A 256 -0.98 -11.10 -8.73
C PHE A 256 -1.83 -10.15 -7.91
N GLY A 257 -2.35 -9.11 -8.54
CA GLY A 257 -3.11 -8.05 -7.93
C GLY A 257 -4.44 -7.82 -8.64
N CYS A 258 -5.50 -7.66 -7.87
CA CYS A 258 -6.80 -7.19 -8.38
C CYS A 258 -7.01 -5.76 -7.91
N ARG A 259 -7.23 -4.83 -8.84
CA ARG A 259 -7.58 -3.44 -8.53
C ARG A 259 -9.09 -3.34 -8.41
N MET A 260 -9.55 -2.83 -7.28
CA MET A 260 -10.95 -2.60 -6.99
C MET A 260 -11.14 -1.15 -6.56
N ARG A 261 -12.26 -0.58 -7.00
CA ARG A 261 -12.80 0.67 -6.47
C ARG A 261 -13.74 0.35 -5.31
N TYR A 262 -13.58 1.04 -4.19
CA TYR A 262 -14.42 0.90 -3.00
C TYR A 262 -15.27 2.15 -2.83
N PHE A 263 -16.58 2.00 -2.72
CA PHE A 263 -17.46 3.13 -2.46
C PHE A 263 -18.72 2.69 -1.72
N TRP A 264 -19.36 3.64 -1.04
CA TRP A 264 -20.68 3.47 -0.45
C TRP A 264 -21.72 4.00 -1.44
N ASP A 265 -22.78 3.23 -1.71
CA ASP A 265 -23.84 3.66 -2.65
C ASP A 265 -25.09 4.23 -1.95
N GLY A 266 -25.04 4.39 -0.63
CA GLY A 266 -26.19 4.77 0.21
C GLY A 266 -26.84 3.60 0.94
N ALA A 267 -26.59 2.35 0.52
CA ALA A 267 -27.17 1.15 1.14
C ALA A 267 -26.13 0.05 1.41
N LYS A 268 -25.07 -0.03 0.59
CA LYS A 268 -24.05 -1.07 0.66
C LYS A 268 -22.67 -0.55 0.27
N VAL A 269 -21.64 -1.24 0.76
CA VAL A 269 -20.28 -1.06 0.27
C VAL A 269 -20.12 -1.88 -1.00
N VAL A 270 -19.63 -1.26 -2.07
CA VAL A 270 -19.44 -1.88 -3.38
C VAL A 270 -17.95 -1.91 -3.73
N LEU A 271 -17.48 -3.09 -4.12
CA LEU A 271 -16.14 -3.34 -4.64
C LEU A 271 -16.25 -3.61 -6.13
N GLN A 272 -15.90 -2.61 -6.94
CA GLN A 272 -16.02 -2.67 -8.40
C GLN A 272 -14.66 -2.92 -9.06
N HIS A 273 -14.59 -3.88 -9.97
CA HIS A 273 -13.38 -4.18 -10.73
C HIS A 273 -12.83 -2.96 -11.48
N ARG A 274 -11.52 -2.73 -11.39
CA ARG A 274 -10.78 -1.75 -12.19
C ARG A 274 -9.67 -2.36 -13.04
N GLY A 275 -9.43 -3.66 -12.92
CA GLY A 275 -8.43 -4.38 -13.69
C GLY A 275 -7.49 -5.23 -12.84
N TYR A 276 -6.54 -5.87 -13.49
CA TYR A 276 -5.50 -6.66 -12.83
C TYR A 276 -4.15 -5.98 -12.95
N ALA A 277 -3.26 -6.28 -12.00
CA ALA A 277 -1.87 -5.88 -12.04
C ALA A 277 -0.97 -7.03 -11.54
N VAL A 278 0.30 -7.05 -11.94
CA VAL A 278 1.32 -7.83 -11.23
C VAL A 278 2.21 -6.87 -10.47
N ARG A 279 2.45 -7.18 -9.19
CA ARG A 279 3.44 -6.51 -8.36
C ARG A 279 4.82 -7.08 -8.66
N VAL A 280 5.60 -6.37 -9.47
CA VAL A 280 6.99 -6.72 -9.79
C VAL A 280 7.91 -5.70 -9.13
N ALA A 281 8.78 -6.16 -8.22
CA ALA A 281 9.81 -5.32 -7.59
C ALA A 281 9.30 -4.01 -6.96
N GLY A 282 8.07 -4.01 -6.43
CA GLY A 282 7.47 -2.83 -5.80
C GLY A 282 6.70 -1.91 -6.75
N HIS A 283 6.62 -2.25 -8.04
CA HIS A 283 5.76 -1.62 -9.04
C HIS A 283 4.50 -2.43 -9.29
N TYR A 284 3.38 -1.76 -9.53
CA TYR A 284 2.14 -2.39 -10.00
C TYR A 284 2.06 -2.21 -11.51
N VAL A 285 2.31 -3.28 -12.26
CA VAL A 285 2.22 -3.26 -13.73
C VAL A 285 0.84 -3.76 -14.13
N PRO A 286 -0.03 -2.93 -14.74
CA PRO A 286 -1.33 -3.37 -15.24
C PRO A 286 -1.17 -4.49 -16.27
N ILE A 287 -2.06 -5.48 -16.24
CA ILE A 287 -2.06 -6.62 -17.16
C ILE A 287 -3.47 -6.81 -17.75
N PRO A 288 -3.59 -7.12 -19.05
CA PRO A 288 -4.89 -7.28 -19.72
C PRO A 288 -5.52 -8.65 -19.43
N LEU A 289 -5.56 -9.08 -18.17
CA LEU A 289 -6.11 -10.37 -17.77
C LEU A 289 -7.65 -10.38 -17.64
N GLY A 290 -8.32 -9.23 -17.81
CA GLY A 290 -9.79 -9.15 -17.72
C GLY A 290 -10.50 -10.10 -18.68
N LEU A 291 -9.99 -10.25 -19.91
CA LEU A 291 -10.54 -11.17 -20.90
C LEU A 291 -10.31 -12.66 -20.59
N MET A 292 -9.41 -13.00 -19.67
CA MET A 292 -9.08 -14.39 -19.32
C MET A 292 -9.60 -14.82 -17.94
N ILE A 293 -9.64 -13.91 -16.97
CA ILE A 293 -10.06 -14.18 -15.59
C ILE A 293 -11.49 -13.70 -15.35
N GLY A 294 -11.97 -12.71 -16.11
CA GLY A 294 -13.23 -12.03 -15.86
C GLY A 294 -13.08 -10.83 -14.94
N GLU A 295 -14.20 -10.23 -14.58
CA GLU A 295 -14.26 -9.05 -13.71
C GLU A 295 -14.82 -9.46 -12.35
N GLY A 296 -14.18 -9.02 -11.28
CA GLY A 296 -14.63 -9.28 -9.92
C GLY A 296 -15.57 -8.20 -9.41
N TYR A 297 -16.70 -8.59 -8.83
CA TYR A 297 -17.62 -7.70 -8.16
C TYR A 297 -17.87 -8.22 -6.74
N ALA A 298 -17.85 -7.34 -5.75
CA ALA A 298 -18.34 -7.70 -4.43
C ALA A 298 -19.20 -6.59 -3.83
N GLU A 299 -20.08 -6.98 -2.92
CA GLU A 299 -20.90 -6.07 -2.15
C GLU A 299 -21.05 -6.56 -0.71
N GLU A 300 -21.15 -5.60 0.20
CA GLU A 300 -21.29 -5.82 1.64
C GLU A 300 -22.45 -4.97 2.16
N VAL A 301 -23.42 -5.61 2.78
CA VAL A 301 -24.65 -5.00 3.27
C VAL A 301 -24.75 -5.23 4.77
N ALA A 302 -24.85 -4.16 5.55
CA ALA A 302 -25.09 -4.30 6.99
C ALA A 302 -26.49 -4.88 7.24
N VAL A 303 -26.56 -5.85 8.14
CA VAL A 303 -27.83 -6.45 8.59
C VAL A 303 -28.25 -5.82 9.92
N ASP A 304 -27.27 -5.68 10.82
CA ASP A 304 -27.38 -5.01 12.10
C ASP A 304 -25.99 -4.51 12.54
N ASP A 305 -25.86 -4.08 13.78
CA ASP A 305 -24.59 -3.54 14.29
C ASP A 305 -23.48 -4.59 14.43
N GLU A 306 -23.78 -5.89 14.38
CA GLU A 306 -22.79 -6.97 14.52
C GLU A 306 -22.67 -7.86 13.28
N HIS A 307 -23.65 -7.81 12.37
CA HIS A 307 -23.74 -8.70 11.21
C HIS A 307 -23.78 -7.94 9.90
N PHE A 308 -23.14 -8.52 8.89
CA PHE A 308 -23.25 -8.07 7.51
C PHE A 308 -23.30 -9.25 6.55
N ASP A 309 -24.03 -9.08 5.46
CA ASP A 309 -24.07 -10.01 4.34
C ASP A 309 -23.03 -9.59 3.30
N MET A 310 -22.29 -10.56 2.78
CA MET A 310 -21.28 -10.35 1.75
C MET A 310 -21.58 -11.24 0.55
N MET A 311 -21.45 -10.68 -0.64
CA MET A 311 -21.49 -11.39 -1.92
C MET A 311 -20.27 -11.01 -2.73
N THR A 312 -19.53 -11.99 -3.25
CA THR A 312 -18.48 -11.78 -4.26
C THR A 312 -18.74 -12.68 -5.46
N ASN A 313 -18.64 -12.15 -6.68
CA ASN A 313 -18.64 -12.94 -7.90
C ASN A 313 -17.50 -12.53 -8.84
N ILE A 314 -17.10 -13.46 -9.71
CA ILE A 314 -16.21 -13.20 -10.84
C ILE A 314 -16.95 -13.61 -12.10
N ALA A 315 -17.16 -12.64 -13.00
CA ALA A 315 -17.88 -12.81 -14.25
C ALA A 315 -16.91 -12.77 -15.44
N HIS A 316 -16.81 -13.88 -16.16
CA HIS A 316 -16.04 -13.98 -17.39
C HIS A 316 -16.85 -13.45 -18.59
N PRO A 317 -16.24 -12.71 -19.54
CA PRO A 317 -16.95 -12.16 -20.70
C PRO A 317 -17.73 -13.19 -21.52
N TRP A 318 -17.19 -14.40 -21.68
CA TRP A 318 -17.81 -15.46 -22.49
C TRP A 318 -18.57 -16.53 -21.70
N TRP A 319 -18.31 -16.68 -20.40
CA TRP A 319 -18.87 -17.78 -19.60
C TRP A 319 -19.78 -17.30 -18.46
N GLY A 320 -19.98 -15.99 -18.34
CA GLY A 320 -20.72 -15.41 -17.23
C GLY A 320 -20.05 -15.72 -15.90
N LYS A 321 -20.83 -16.00 -14.87
CA LYS A 321 -20.32 -16.23 -13.51
C LYS A 321 -19.49 -17.53 -13.43
N ILE A 322 -18.18 -17.37 -13.22
CA ILE A 322 -17.25 -18.50 -13.11
C ILE A 322 -16.86 -18.81 -11.65
N TYR A 323 -17.02 -17.86 -10.75
CA TYR A 323 -16.74 -18.02 -9.33
C TYR A 323 -17.64 -17.10 -8.51
N GLY A 324 -17.97 -17.52 -7.31
CA GLY A 324 -18.56 -16.63 -6.33
C GLY A 324 -18.65 -17.24 -4.95
N TYR A 325 -18.94 -16.39 -3.98
CA TYR A 325 -19.41 -16.83 -2.69
C TYR A 325 -20.36 -15.81 -2.10
N LYS A 326 -21.32 -16.29 -1.31
CA LYS A 326 -22.24 -15.42 -0.57
C LYS A 326 -22.46 -15.97 0.82
N GLY A 327 -22.72 -15.08 1.76
CA GLY A 327 -23.12 -15.49 3.10
C GLY A 327 -23.05 -14.37 4.10
N ARG A 328 -23.24 -14.73 5.37
CA ARG A 328 -23.32 -13.79 6.48
C ARG A 328 -22.11 -13.91 7.36
N PHE A 329 -21.58 -12.77 7.77
CA PHE A 329 -20.53 -12.64 8.76
C PHE A 329 -21.05 -11.95 10.01
N ARG A 330 -20.49 -12.36 11.15
CA ARG A 330 -20.60 -11.70 12.45
C ARG A 330 -19.23 -11.18 12.86
N LEU A 331 -19.21 -9.98 13.40
CA LEU A 331 -18.02 -9.38 13.98
C LEU A 331 -17.73 -9.99 15.36
N THR A 332 -16.62 -10.71 15.48
CA THR A 332 -16.27 -11.47 16.70
C THR A 332 -15.16 -10.82 17.51
N ARG A 333 -14.34 -9.97 16.89
CA ARG A 333 -13.34 -9.14 17.54
C ARG A 333 -13.31 -7.77 16.88
N ARG A 334 -13.43 -6.71 17.69
CA ARG A 334 -13.34 -5.30 17.28
C ARG A 334 -12.08 -4.65 17.82
N LEU A 335 -11.76 -3.48 17.27
CA LEU A 335 -10.81 -2.57 17.91
C LEU A 335 -11.54 -1.79 19.01
N ASP A 336 -10.82 -1.44 20.07
CA ASP A 336 -11.38 -0.64 21.15
C ASP A 336 -11.84 0.72 20.59
N GLY A 337 -13.10 1.09 20.85
CA GLY A 337 -13.69 2.35 20.37
C GLY A 337 -14.25 2.33 18.94
N THR A 338 -14.49 1.15 18.35
CA THR A 338 -15.06 0.99 16.99
C THR A 338 -16.39 0.27 16.92
#